data_AF-A0A1M6HM70-F1
#
_entry.id   AF-A0A1M6HM70-F1
#
_cell.length_a   1.000
_cell.length_b   1.000
_cell.length_c   1.000
_cell.angle_alpha   90.00
_cell.angle_beta   90.00
_cell.angle_gamma   90.00
#
_symmetry.space_group_name_H-M   'P 1'
#
loop_
_entity.id
_entity.type
_entity.pdbx_description
1 polymer ?
#
loop_
_entity_poly.entity_id
_entity_poly.type
_entity_poly.pdbx_seq_one_letter_code
_entity_poly.pdbx_strand_id
1 'polypeptide(L)'
;MAIRRYRFIRTDKYLLVGIIIILCHISVIAQISKIDKANSPGKEVFQEIDGYVAVEAEDFYKQSHTGIRQWYRTTEGYAPHIEKDKDENHSLTASGRTYIELLPDTRITHDDPLIKGENFSNEPGKMAIVHYKVNINNPGRYYVWVRAFSTGTEDNGLHVGLNGTWPEHGRRMQWCDGKKQWTWASRQRTKEEHCGVPKEIYLDIPRSGLHEIQFSMREDGFEFDRFILTKDIDFIPQDTVVAAILELPGDSASFKPKIAPPLGRMAIVADGNSPDPDDLGGTAVSIALLRAAGVADRLVHYSHSCDLVRDERISGLAEKERHALMQSACDVTARRWGGFGNLTFYDAKWQRDETIQDLSRAINESDEGNPLWIIEAGEPDIIGFALEASSKAKHRFVKIITHHPANDDAGDFFTWQQILDFGVKEVRIPDQNAKLKVDLAQWDWAKDHPDPRIQWVWLQGKIAELDDVVRFQKGKWDCSDAGMVLYWITGATKDGLKQGTVDTIREILTDFVDANP
;
A
#
# COMPACT_ATOMS: atom_id res chain seq x y z
N MET A 1 97.99 13.10 7.50
CA MET A 1 98.64 12.01 6.74
C MET A 1 97.53 11.24 6.02
N ALA A 2 97.63 11.15 4.70
CA ALA A 2 96.59 10.64 3.80
C ALA A 2 96.29 9.14 4.02
N ILE A 3 95.09 8.69 3.63
CA ILE A 3 94.88 7.69 2.57
C ILE A 3 93.36 7.50 2.32
N ARG A 4 92.98 7.70 1.06
CA ARG A 4 91.70 7.32 0.42
C ARG A 4 91.64 5.81 0.14
N ARG A 5 90.43 5.24 0.13
CA ARG A 5 89.87 4.28 -0.89
C ARG A 5 88.39 4.02 -0.53
N TYR A 6 87.40 4.51 -1.30
CA TYR A 6 86.69 3.85 -2.43
C TYR A 6 86.14 2.45 -2.05
N ARG A 7 84.86 2.04 -2.24
CA ARG A 7 83.77 2.44 -3.17
C ARG A 7 82.48 1.63 -2.83
N PHE A 8 81.33 2.06 -3.38
CA PHE A 8 80.12 1.26 -3.77
C PHE A 8 79.19 0.70 -2.66
N ILE A 9 77.83 0.61 -2.71
CA ILE A 9 76.66 0.84 -3.63
C ILE A 9 75.45 0.98 -2.68
N ARG A 10 74.67 2.06 -2.67
CA ARG A 10 73.36 2.25 -3.36
C ARG A 10 72.33 1.12 -3.18
N THR A 11 71.77 0.91 -1.99
CA THR A 11 70.60 0.01 -1.81
C THR A 11 69.68 0.41 -0.65
N ASP A 12 69.10 1.61 -0.64
CA ASP A 12 68.04 1.94 0.35
C ASP A 12 66.76 2.53 -0.23
N LYS A 13 66.72 2.85 -1.53
CA LYS A 13 65.48 3.32 -2.18
C LYS A 13 64.63 2.20 -2.79
N TYR A 14 65.21 1.02 -3.04
CA TYR A 14 64.46 -0.11 -3.61
C TYR A 14 63.83 -1.02 -2.55
N LEU A 15 64.35 -1.03 -1.32
CA LEU A 15 63.78 -1.82 -0.23
C LEU A 15 62.49 -1.17 0.32
N LEU A 16 62.46 0.17 0.42
CA LEU A 16 61.29 0.90 0.88
C LEU A 16 60.15 0.90 -0.16
N VAL A 17 60.48 0.97 -1.46
CA VAL A 17 59.49 0.86 -2.55
C VAL A 17 59.01 -0.57 -2.71
N GLY A 18 59.86 -1.58 -2.52
CA GLY A 18 59.48 -2.99 -2.51
C GLY A 18 58.51 -3.35 -1.37
N ILE A 19 58.71 -2.80 -0.17
CA ILE A 19 57.82 -3.02 0.97
C ILE A 19 56.46 -2.32 0.78
N ILE A 20 56.43 -1.13 0.17
CA ILE A 20 55.16 -0.43 -0.15
C ILE A 20 54.38 -1.17 -1.25
N ILE A 21 55.05 -1.73 -2.27
CA ILE A 21 54.38 -2.51 -3.32
C ILE A 21 53.88 -3.86 -2.79
N ILE A 22 54.61 -4.51 -1.88
CA ILE A 22 54.18 -5.76 -1.23
C ILE A 22 53.00 -5.51 -0.27
N LEU A 23 53.00 -4.41 0.49
CA LEU A 23 51.86 -4.02 1.32
C LEU A 23 50.64 -3.61 0.48
N CYS A 24 50.85 -2.99 -0.68
CA CYS A 24 49.76 -2.68 -1.62
C CYS A 24 49.20 -3.95 -2.28
N HIS A 25 50.04 -4.94 -2.62
CA HIS A 25 49.59 -6.24 -3.15
C HIS A 25 48.87 -7.09 -2.09
N ILE A 26 49.30 -7.07 -0.82
CA ILE A 26 48.60 -7.78 0.26
C ILE A 26 47.25 -7.10 0.58
N SER A 27 47.16 -5.76 0.44
CA SER A 27 45.91 -5.02 0.60
C SER A 27 44.92 -5.27 -0.55
N VAL A 28 45.43 -5.40 -1.78
CA VAL A 28 44.64 -5.72 -2.97
C VAL A 28 44.21 -7.19 -2.98
N ILE A 29 45.07 -8.13 -2.56
CA ILE A 29 44.70 -9.56 -2.44
C ILE A 29 43.70 -9.77 -1.28
N ALA A 30 43.79 -9.02 -0.18
CA ALA A 30 42.81 -9.05 0.90
C ALA A 30 41.48 -8.35 0.56
N GLN A 31 41.47 -7.44 -0.43
CA GLN A 31 40.25 -6.87 -1.01
C GLN A 31 39.63 -7.82 -2.06
N ILE A 32 40.44 -8.53 -2.86
CA ILE A 32 39.95 -9.52 -3.82
C ILE A 32 39.38 -10.75 -3.09
N SER A 33 40.02 -11.23 -2.01
CA SER A 33 39.47 -12.33 -1.19
C SER A 33 38.26 -11.95 -0.34
N LYS A 34 37.83 -10.68 -0.37
CA LYS A 34 36.61 -10.19 0.29
C LYS A 34 35.44 -9.97 -0.67
N ILE A 35 35.67 -10.02 -1.99
CA ILE A 35 34.61 -9.88 -3.00
C ILE A 35 33.95 -11.25 -3.28
N ASP A 36 34.64 -12.36 -3.01
CA ASP A 36 34.07 -13.72 -3.09
C ASP A 36 33.19 -14.13 -1.88
N LYS A 37 32.80 -13.17 -1.05
CA LYS A 37 31.82 -13.38 0.01
C LYS A 37 30.73 -12.33 -0.09
N ALA A 38 29.56 -12.79 -0.54
CA ALA A 38 28.26 -12.14 -0.37
C ALA A 38 28.26 -11.15 0.80
N ASN A 39 28.18 -9.83 0.53
CA ASN A 39 27.83 -8.79 1.51
C ASN A 39 27.66 -7.42 0.84
N SER A 40 26.49 -7.21 0.25
CA SER A 40 25.65 -6.07 0.63
C SER A 40 24.38 -6.72 1.19
N PRO A 41 23.93 -6.40 2.42
CA PRO A 41 22.67 -6.95 2.91
C PRO A 41 21.57 -6.34 2.05
N GLY A 42 21.05 -7.13 1.10
CA GLY A 42 19.75 -6.86 0.49
C GLY A 42 18.73 -6.74 1.62
N LYS A 43 17.67 -5.97 1.39
CA LYS A 43 16.62 -5.72 2.37
C LYS A 43 16.22 -7.03 3.07
N GLU A 44 16.38 -7.08 4.40
CA GLU A 44 16.25 -8.36 5.12
C GLU A 44 14.84 -8.94 5.05
N VAL A 45 13.80 -8.11 4.84
CA VAL A 45 12.40 -8.52 4.72
C VAL A 45 11.67 -7.59 3.75
N PHE A 46 11.07 -8.12 2.69
CA PHE A 46 10.16 -7.40 1.80
C PHE A 46 8.75 -7.33 2.39
N GLN A 47 7.99 -6.31 2.04
CA GLN A 47 6.63 -6.11 2.53
C GLN A 47 5.65 -6.28 1.38
N GLU A 48 4.55 -6.94 1.65
CA GLU A 48 3.40 -6.96 0.76
C GLU A 48 2.53 -5.72 0.99
N ILE A 49 2.16 -5.06 -0.11
CA ILE A 49 1.40 -3.81 -0.13
C ILE A 49 0.25 -3.99 -1.12
N ASP A 50 -0.99 -3.87 -0.65
CA ASP A 50 -2.22 -3.90 -1.46
C ASP A 50 -2.34 -5.09 -2.43
N GLY A 51 -1.88 -6.26 -2.00
CA GLY A 51 -1.88 -7.50 -2.76
C GLY A 51 -0.67 -7.67 -3.68
N TYR A 52 0.36 -6.82 -3.56
CA TYR A 52 1.56 -6.83 -4.40
C TYR A 52 2.85 -6.95 -3.58
N VAL A 53 3.81 -7.68 -4.14
CA VAL A 53 5.21 -7.71 -3.69
C VAL A 53 6.06 -7.61 -4.94
N ALA A 54 7.04 -6.73 -4.99
CA ALA A 54 8.04 -6.68 -6.05
C ALA A 54 9.44 -6.71 -5.45
N VAL A 55 10.33 -7.50 -6.03
CA VAL A 55 11.66 -7.79 -5.46
C VAL A 55 12.70 -7.90 -6.57
N GLU A 56 13.83 -7.22 -6.39
CA GLU A 56 15.05 -7.43 -7.17
C GLU A 56 15.67 -8.79 -6.82
N ALA A 57 16.01 -9.58 -7.83
CA ALA A 57 16.48 -10.94 -7.62
C ALA A 57 17.83 -10.96 -6.87
N GLU A 58 18.69 -9.96 -7.06
CA GLU A 58 19.95 -9.86 -6.33
C GLU A 58 19.78 -9.66 -4.82
N ASP A 59 18.62 -9.23 -4.33
CA ASP A 59 18.36 -8.95 -2.91
C ASP A 59 17.99 -10.21 -2.09
N PHE A 60 18.28 -11.42 -2.59
CA PHE A 60 18.15 -12.62 -1.78
C PHE A 60 19.01 -12.52 -0.50
N TYR A 61 18.44 -12.92 0.64
CA TYR A 61 19.14 -12.84 1.93
C TYR A 61 20.02 -14.09 2.19
N LYS A 62 19.73 -15.18 1.48
CA LYS A 62 20.40 -16.48 1.61
C LYS A 62 20.31 -17.25 0.31
N GLN A 63 21.35 -18.06 0.04
CA GLN A 63 21.27 -19.15 -0.93
C GLN A 63 21.68 -20.49 -0.31
N SER A 64 21.18 -21.60 -0.86
CA SER A 64 21.45 -22.97 -0.36
C SER A 64 21.57 -23.99 -1.50
N HIS A 65 22.05 -25.18 -1.18
CA HIS A 65 22.29 -26.27 -2.14
C HIS A 65 23.23 -25.87 -3.29
N THR A 66 24.32 -25.17 -2.94
CA THR A 66 25.25 -24.52 -3.89
C THR A 66 26.45 -25.38 -4.29
N GLY A 67 26.42 -26.68 -3.99
CA GLY A 67 27.60 -27.55 -4.17
C GLY A 67 27.99 -27.83 -5.63
N ILE A 68 27.05 -27.64 -6.57
CA ILE A 68 27.24 -27.94 -8.00
C ILE A 68 26.98 -26.70 -8.88
N ARG A 69 25.95 -25.92 -8.54
CA ARG A 69 25.58 -24.65 -9.18
C ARG A 69 25.30 -23.62 -8.11
N GLN A 70 25.54 -22.36 -8.41
CA GLN A 70 25.33 -21.26 -7.48
C GLN A 70 24.84 -20.02 -8.23
N TRP A 71 24.07 -19.17 -7.55
CA TRP A 71 23.69 -17.86 -8.07
C TRP A 71 24.79 -16.84 -7.80
N TYR A 72 25.20 -16.15 -8.86
CA TYR A 72 26.17 -15.06 -8.79
C TYR A 72 25.53 -13.75 -9.21
N ARG A 73 25.93 -12.66 -8.57
CA ARG A 73 25.47 -11.30 -8.95
C ARG A 73 26.35 -10.78 -10.09
N THR A 74 25.70 -10.23 -11.11
CA THR A 74 26.35 -9.55 -12.24
C THR A 74 25.86 -8.10 -12.28
N THR A 75 26.78 -7.15 -12.43
CA THR A 75 26.54 -5.69 -12.43
C THR A 75 27.26 -5.03 -13.61
N GLU A 76 27.02 -3.75 -13.86
CA GLU A 76 27.72 -2.98 -14.93
C GLU A 76 29.25 -3.04 -14.81
N GLY A 77 29.78 -3.04 -13.57
CA GLY A 77 31.22 -3.02 -13.30
C GLY A 77 31.84 -4.37 -12.97
N TYR A 78 31.04 -5.44 -12.88
CA TYR A 78 31.49 -6.74 -12.40
C TYR A 78 30.67 -7.87 -13.00
N ALA A 79 31.35 -8.83 -13.62
CA ALA A 79 30.82 -10.13 -13.98
C ALA A 79 31.68 -11.23 -13.33
N PRO A 80 31.08 -12.31 -12.81
CA PRO A 80 31.83 -13.45 -12.27
C PRO A 80 32.76 -14.05 -13.31
N HIS A 81 34.05 -14.21 -13.00
CA HIS A 81 34.98 -14.86 -13.92
C HIS A 81 34.94 -16.39 -13.73
N ILE A 82 33.93 -17.05 -14.30
CA ILE A 82 33.75 -18.50 -14.27
C ILE A 82 34.13 -19.08 -15.65
N GLU A 83 34.99 -20.10 -15.69
CA GLU A 83 35.59 -20.62 -16.95
C GLU A 83 34.56 -21.14 -18.00
N LYS A 84 33.33 -21.39 -17.58
CA LYS A 84 32.21 -21.85 -18.44
C LYS A 84 31.03 -20.90 -18.30
N ASP A 85 31.28 -19.66 -18.67
CA ASP A 85 30.26 -18.66 -18.92
C ASP A 85 30.72 -17.93 -20.20
N LYS A 86 29.85 -17.93 -21.21
CA LYS A 86 30.13 -17.29 -22.51
C LYS A 86 29.17 -16.15 -22.79
N ASP A 87 28.28 -15.85 -21.87
CA ASP A 87 27.25 -14.86 -22.09
C ASP A 87 27.82 -13.46 -21.92
N GLU A 88 27.25 -12.52 -22.66
CA GLU A 88 27.60 -11.11 -22.50
C GLU A 88 26.97 -10.60 -21.21
N ASN A 89 27.58 -9.58 -20.61
CA ASN A 89 27.00 -8.97 -19.42
C ASN A 89 25.73 -8.16 -19.80
N HIS A 90 24.57 -8.62 -19.34
CA HIS A 90 23.27 -8.01 -19.65
C HIS A 90 22.79 -6.96 -18.63
N SER A 91 23.65 -6.56 -17.69
CA SER A 91 23.29 -5.66 -16.59
C SER A 91 22.83 -4.28 -17.03
N LEU A 92 23.29 -3.75 -18.17
CA LEU A 92 22.93 -2.40 -18.62
C LEU A 92 21.42 -2.20 -18.81
N THR A 93 20.70 -3.26 -19.18
CA THR A 93 19.24 -3.24 -19.42
C THR A 93 18.45 -3.99 -18.35
N ALA A 94 19.16 -4.61 -17.40
CA ALA A 94 18.57 -5.16 -16.19
C ALA A 94 18.03 -4.03 -15.31
N SER A 95 17.06 -4.36 -14.48
CA SER A 95 16.68 -3.52 -13.37
C SER A 95 17.88 -3.20 -12.49
N GLY A 96 17.94 -1.97 -11.93
CA GLY A 96 18.98 -1.65 -10.93
C GLY A 96 20.42 -1.79 -11.45
N ARG A 97 20.57 -2.01 -12.75
CA ARG A 97 21.79 -2.44 -13.43
C ARG A 97 22.46 -3.67 -12.81
N THR A 98 21.67 -4.59 -12.27
CA THR A 98 22.15 -5.81 -11.60
C THR A 98 21.17 -6.95 -11.85
N TYR A 99 21.68 -8.17 -11.93
CA TYR A 99 20.87 -9.40 -11.97
C TYR A 99 21.65 -10.54 -11.30
N ILE A 100 21.02 -11.70 -11.15
CA ILE A 100 21.69 -12.93 -10.72
C ILE A 100 21.66 -14.00 -11.80
N GLU A 101 22.72 -14.78 -11.86
CA GLU A 101 22.93 -15.80 -12.88
C GLU A 101 23.33 -17.14 -12.27
N LEU A 102 22.77 -18.22 -12.80
CA LEU A 102 23.05 -19.59 -12.37
C LEU A 102 24.30 -20.17 -13.05
N LEU A 103 25.41 -20.20 -12.33
CA LEU A 103 26.70 -20.62 -12.88
C LEU A 103 27.28 -21.86 -12.17
N PRO A 104 28.23 -22.59 -12.83
CA PRO A 104 28.66 -22.41 -14.23
C PRO A 104 27.58 -22.78 -15.24
N ASP A 105 27.51 -22.07 -16.37
CA ASP A 105 26.65 -22.47 -17.50
C ASP A 105 27.38 -23.51 -18.35
N THR A 106 26.90 -24.75 -18.27
CA THR A 106 27.49 -25.87 -19.00
C THR A 106 26.61 -26.37 -20.11
N ARG A 107 25.42 -25.78 -20.29
CA ARG A 107 24.44 -26.18 -21.29
C ARG A 107 23.86 -24.96 -22.00
N ILE A 108 24.76 -24.27 -22.69
CA ILE A 108 24.49 -23.05 -23.45
C ILE A 108 23.54 -23.34 -24.62
N THR A 109 23.71 -24.48 -25.29
CA THR A 109 22.95 -24.84 -26.48
C THR A 109 22.37 -26.24 -26.41
N HIS A 110 21.46 -26.54 -27.34
CA HIS A 110 20.85 -27.88 -27.44
C HIS A 110 21.87 -28.99 -27.72
N ASP A 111 23.01 -28.65 -28.34
CA ASP A 111 24.09 -29.60 -28.65
C ASP A 111 24.90 -29.98 -27.40
N ASP A 112 24.81 -29.19 -26.33
CA ASP A 112 25.49 -29.46 -25.06
C ASP A 112 24.75 -30.56 -24.27
N PRO A 113 25.48 -31.47 -23.60
CA PRO A 113 24.87 -32.61 -22.93
C PRO A 113 23.96 -32.19 -21.76
N LEU A 114 22.73 -32.70 -21.73
CA LEU A 114 21.84 -32.57 -20.58
C LEU A 114 22.23 -33.59 -19.49
N ILE A 115 22.70 -33.07 -18.36
CA ILE A 115 23.14 -33.83 -17.19
C ILE A 115 22.21 -33.51 -16.01
N LYS A 116 21.30 -34.44 -15.73
CA LYS A 116 20.32 -34.32 -14.64
C LYS A 116 21.00 -34.27 -13.27
N GLY A 117 20.60 -33.31 -12.43
CA GLY A 117 21.19 -33.07 -11.13
C GLY A 117 22.51 -32.27 -11.18
N GLU A 118 22.93 -31.83 -12.37
CA GLU A 118 24.10 -30.98 -12.54
C GLU A 118 23.78 -29.68 -13.28
N ASN A 119 23.35 -29.76 -14.54
CA ASN A 119 22.97 -28.59 -15.35
C ASN A 119 21.45 -28.49 -15.57
N PHE A 120 20.71 -29.50 -15.10
CA PHE A 120 19.26 -29.53 -15.21
C PHE A 120 18.62 -30.25 -14.00
N SER A 121 17.57 -29.66 -13.42
CA SER A 121 16.73 -30.31 -12.41
C SER A 121 15.23 -30.09 -12.67
N ASN A 122 14.53 -31.16 -13.05
CA ASN A 122 13.06 -31.13 -13.12
C ASN A 122 12.38 -31.25 -11.75
N GLU A 123 13.15 -31.59 -10.71
CA GLU A 123 12.69 -31.65 -9.33
C GLU A 123 12.99 -30.30 -8.63
N PRO A 124 11.96 -29.60 -8.13
CA PRO A 124 12.15 -28.32 -7.46
C PRO A 124 12.87 -28.52 -6.12
N GLY A 125 13.64 -27.51 -5.69
CA GLY A 125 14.27 -27.48 -4.37
C GLY A 125 15.47 -28.41 -4.18
N LYS A 126 16.05 -28.95 -5.25
CA LYS A 126 17.19 -29.86 -5.17
C LYS A 126 18.55 -29.17 -5.22
N MET A 127 18.65 -28.05 -5.93
CA MET A 127 19.91 -27.36 -6.14
C MET A 127 19.73 -25.86 -6.39
N ALA A 128 20.77 -25.10 -6.04
CA ALA A 128 20.91 -23.67 -6.25
C ALA A 128 19.62 -22.89 -5.93
N ILE A 129 19.34 -22.78 -4.63
CA ILE A 129 18.12 -22.15 -4.11
C ILE A 129 18.45 -20.76 -3.59
N VAL A 130 17.74 -19.72 -4.03
CA VAL A 130 17.76 -18.38 -3.42
C VAL A 130 16.51 -18.18 -2.56
N HIS A 131 16.68 -17.44 -1.46
CA HIS A 131 15.67 -17.26 -0.42
C HIS A 131 15.40 -15.77 -0.19
N TYR A 132 14.12 -15.42 -0.12
CA TYR A 132 13.62 -14.06 0.13
C TYR A 132 12.62 -14.11 1.29
N LYS A 133 12.80 -13.22 2.27
CA LYS A 133 11.83 -13.06 3.35
C LYS A 133 10.79 -12.03 2.93
N VAL A 134 9.52 -12.39 2.98
CA VAL A 134 8.42 -11.52 2.60
C VAL A 134 7.39 -11.54 3.73
N ASN A 135 7.06 -10.38 4.28
CA ASN A 135 5.95 -10.23 5.20
C ASN A 135 4.65 -10.01 4.42
N ILE A 136 3.73 -10.96 4.53
CA ILE A 136 2.44 -10.96 3.83
C ILE A 136 1.38 -10.40 4.77
N ASN A 137 0.74 -9.28 4.39
CA ASN A 137 -0.32 -8.67 5.18
C ASN A 137 -1.70 -9.21 4.78
N ASN A 138 -1.89 -9.55 3.49
CA ASN A 138 -3.13 -10.00 2.90
C ASN A 138 -3.05 -11.47 2.43
N PRO A 139 -3.41 -12.47 3.26
CA PRO A 139 -3.35 -13.87 2.88
C PRO A 139 -4.21 -14.18 1.65
N GLY A 140 -3.86 -15.22 0.92
CA GLY A 140 -4.58 -15.67 -0.26
C GLY A 140 -3.65 -16.21 -1.34
N ARG A 141 -4.18 -16.33 -2.55
CA ARG A 141 -3.43 -16.74 -3.74
C ARG A 141 -2.65 -15.56 -4.30
N TYR A 142 -1.37 -15.78 -4.56
CA TYR A 142 -0.50 -14.85 -5.27
C TYR A 142 0.03 -15.50 -6.54
N TYR A 143 -0.26 -14.89 -7.69
CA TYR A 143 0.35 -15.22 -8.97
C TYR A 143 1.79 -14.73 -9.00
N VAL A 144 2.71 -15.58 -9.46
CA VAL A 144 4.13 -15.26 -9.49
C VAL A 144 4.53 -14.89 -10.91
N TRP A 145 5.11 -13.70 -11.05
CA TRP A 145 5.75 -13.24 -12.27
C TRP A 145 7.24 -13.14 -12.04
N VAL A 146 8.04 -13.52 -13.03
CA VAL A 146 9.50 -13.40 -13.00
C VAL A 146 9.96 -12.71 -14.29
N ARG A 147 10.89 -11.78 -14.16
CA ARG A 147 11.62 -11.13 -15.26
C ARG A 147 12.95 -11.86 -15.40
N ALA A 148 13.17 -12.46 -16.56
CA ALA A 148 14.36 -13.24 -16.85
C ALA A 148 14.92 -12.84 -18.21
N PHE A 149 16.22 -13.04 -18.38
CA PHE A 149 16.90 -13.00 -19.67
C PHE A 149 17.18 -14.43 -20.05
N SER A 150 16.80 -14.81 -21.27
CA SER A 150 17.09 -16.13 -21.80
C SER A 150 17.72 -15.97 -23.16
N THR A 151 18.96 -16.42 -23.26
CA THR A 151 19.78 -16.48 -24.46
C THR A 151 19.24 -17.56 -25.41
N GLY A 152 18.84 -18.72 -24.87
CA GLY A 152 18.54 -19.93 -25.64
C GLY A 152 17.33 -20.73 -25.15
N THR A 153 17.19 -21.98 -25.59
CA THR A 153 16.13 -22.89 -25.10
C THR A 153 16.51 -23.62 -23.81
N GLU A 154 17.73 -23.43 -23.34
CA GLU A 154 18.35 -24.28 -22.32
C GLU A 154 18.58 -23.57 -20.99
N ASP A 155 18.31 -22.27 -20.92
CA ASP A 155 18.51 -21.35 -19.79
C ASP A 155 17.18 -20.67 -19.38
N ASN A 156 16.05 -21.33 -19.61
CA ASN A 156 14.76 -20.65 -19.73
C ASN A 156 13.68 -21.19 -18.80
N GLY A 157 14.08 -21.78 -17.68
CA GLY A 157 13.17 -22.32 -16.69
C GLY A 157 13.66 -22.23 -15.25
N LEU A 158 12.68 -22.14 -14.34
CA LEU A 158 12.88 -21.99 -12.90
C LEU A 158 11.74 -22.70 -12.13
N HIS A 159 11.93 -22.95 -10.84
CA HIS A 159 10.84 -23.30 -9.92
C HIS A 159 10.73 -22.27 -8.80
N VAL A 160 9.52 -22.05 -8.29
CA VAL A 160 9.20 -21.23 -7.11
C VAL A 160 8.62 -22.08 -5.97
N GLY A 161 8.96 -21.74 -4.74
CA GLY A 161 8.57 -22.43 -3.51
C GLY A 161 8.17 -21.46 -2.41
N LEU A 162 7.53 -22.00 -1.37
CA LEU A 162 6.99 -21.28 -0.23
C LEU A 162 7.34 -22.02 1.06
N ASN A 163 8.01 -21.35 2.00
CA ASN A 163 8.33 -21.87 3.33
C ASN A 163 9.02 -23.25 3.33
N GLY A 164 9.96 -23.48 2.40
CA GLY A 164 10.65 -24.76 2.27
C GLY A 164 9.87 -25.84 1.53
N THR A 165 8.64 -25.54 1.09
CA THR A 165 7.79 -26.43 0.30
C THR A 165 7.76 -26.00 -1.16
N TRP A 166 7.48 -26.95 -2.06
CA TRP A 166 7.45 -26.73 -3.50
C TRP A 166 6.09 -27.16 -4.05
N PRO A 167 5.07 -26.27 -4.01
CA PRO A 167 3.72 -26.56 -4.46
C PRO A 167 3.67 -26.95 -5.94
N GLU A 168 2.65 -27.69 -6.39
CA GLU A 168 2.56 -28.12 -7.79
C GLU A 168 2.55 -26.92 -8.76
N HIS A 169 1.80 -25.87 -8.45
CA HIS A 169 1.74 -24.61 -9.21
C HIS A 169 2.95 -23.69 -8.98
N GLY A 170 3.99 -24.15 -8.29
CA GLY A 170 5.29 -23.46 -8.23
C GLY A 170 6.30 -24.03 -9.21
N ARG A 171 5.98 -25.08 -9.97
CA ARG A 171 6.98 -25.87 -10.70
C ARG A 171 7.03 -25.51 -12.16
N ARG A 172 8.21 -25.65 -12.76
CA ARG A 172 8.43 -25.63 -14.22
C ARG A 172 7.92 -24.35 -14.87
N MET A 173 8.25 -23.21 -14.27
CA MET A 173 8.06 -21.90 -14.88
C MET A 173 8.92 -21.82 -16.15
N GLN A 174 8.40 -21.27 -17.23
CA GLN A 174 9.00 -21.41 -18.57
C GLN A 174 8.92 -20.13 -19.42
N TRP A 175 10.02 -19.80 -20.09
CA TRP A 175 10.14 -18.71 -21.06
C TRP A 175 10.40 -19.23 -22.48
N CYS A 176 9.37 -19.22 -23.34
CA CYS A 176 9.53 -19.47 -24.79
C CYS A 176 9.73 -18.18 -25.58
N ASP A 177 8.99 -17.14 -25.24
CA ASP A 177 9.04 -15.84 -25.90
C ASP A 177 10.12 -14.94 -25.27
N GLY A 178 10.48 -13.86 -25.96
CA GLY A 178 11.34 -12.81 -25.41
C GLY A 178 12.81 -13.20 -25.24
N LYS A 179 13.35 -14.03 -26.13
CA LYS A 179 14.77 -14.38 -26.15
C LYS A 179 15.66 -13.16 -26.37
N LYS A 180 16.83 -13.16 -25.74
CA LYS A 180 17.85 -12.10 -25.83
C LYS A 180 17.37 -10.72 -25.36
N GLN A 181 16.40 -10.70 -24.45
CA GLN A 181 15.89 -9.51 -23.78
C GLN A 181 15.24 -9.87 -22.45
N TRP A 182 15.22 -8.93 -21.50
CA TRP A 182 14.50 -9.10 -20.23
C TRP A 182 13.00 -9.21 -20.46
N THR A 183 12.41 -10.34 -20.04
CA THR A 183 11.01 -10.66 -20.33
C THR A 183 10.29 -11.18 -19.10
N TRP A 184 9.14 -10.58 -18.81
CA TRP A 184 8.21 -11.06 -17.79
C TRP A 184 7.44 -12.29 -18.28
N ALA A 185 7.37 -13.34 -17.47
CA ALA A 185 6.45 -14.46 -17.71
C ALA A 185 5.83 -14.99 -16.42
N SER A 186 4.70 -15.68 -16.58
CA SER A 186 3.99 -16.45 -15.55
C SER A 186 3.25 -17.63 -16.20
N ARG A 187 4.01 -18.68 -16.55
CA ARG A 187 3.50 -19.82 -17.32
C ARG A 187 4.09 -21.13 -16.82
N GLN A 188 3.23 -22.11 -16.56
CA GLN A 188 3.65 -23.43 -16.10
C GLN A 188 3.75 -24.41 -17.26
N ARG A 189 4.95 -24.94 -17.52
CA ARG A 189 5.14 -26.00 -18.51
C ARG A 189 4.44 -27.30 -18.08
N THR A 190 3.61 -27.82 -18.98
CA THR A 190 2.97 -29.14 -18.85
C THR A 190 3.53 -30.11 -19.88
N LYS A 191 3.00 -31.34 -19.89
CA LYS A 191 3.34 -32.31 -20.93
C LYS A 191 2.69 -31.92 -22.26
N GLU A 192 1.50 -31.34 -22.19
CA GLU A 192 0.66 -30.94 -23.32
C GLU A 192 1.05 -29.57 -23.88
N GLU A 193 1.49 -28.64 -23.02
CA GLU A 193 1.86 -27.27 -23.39
C GLU A 193 3.30 -26.97 -22.93
N HIS A 194 4.23 -27.08 -23.87
CA HIS A 194 5.66 -26.95 -23.62
C HIS A 194 6.12 -25.52 -23.33
N CYS A 195 5.41 -24.51 -23.83
CA CYS A 195 5.67 -23.10 -23.51
C CYS A 195 4.90 -22.61 -22.28
N GLY A 196 4.14 -23.51 -21.68
CA GLY A 196 3.46 -23.32 -20.43
C GLY A 196 2.09 -22.66 -20.54
N VAL A 197 1.22 -23.09 -19.62
CA VAL A 197 -0.13 -22.57 -19.45
C VAL A 197 -0.05 -21.29 -18.61
N PRO A 198 -0.55 -20.14 -19.09
CA PRO A 198 -0.60 -18.90 -18.33
C PRO A 198 -1.42 -19.04 -17.04
N LYS A 199 -1.14 -18.20 -16.04
CA LYS A 199 -1.89 -18.12 -14.76
C LYS A 199 -1.84 -19.38 -13.89
N GLU A 200 -1.05 -20.38 -14.27
CA GLU A 200 -0.84 -21.63 -13.53
C GLU A 200 0.41 -21.61 -12.63
N ILE A 201 1.11 -20.48 -12.56
CA ILE A 201 2.19 -20.25 -11.59
C ILE A 201 1.67 -19.36 -10.45
N TYR A 202 1.45 -19.96 -9.28
CA TYR A 202 0.98 -19.25 -8.10
C TYR A 202 1.38 -19.93 -6.79
N LEU A 203 1.33 -19.16 -5.70
CA LEU A 203 1.51 -19.61 -4.33
C LEU A 203 0.23 -19.32 -3.54
N ASP A 204 -0.30 -20.34 -2.85
CA ASP A 204 -1.39 -20.15 -1.89
C ASP A 204 -0.79 -19.89 -0.50
N ILE A 205 -0.94 -18.67 0.01
CA ILE A 205 -0.38 -18.20 1.28
C ILE A 205 -1.53 -18.07 2.30
N PRO A 206 -1.73 -19.05 3.20
CA PRO A 206 -2.98 -19.15 3.98
C PRO A 206 -3.02 -18.25 5.22
N ARG A 207 -1.91 -17.60 5.60
CA ARG A 207 -1.78 -16.79 6.81
C ARG A 207 -0.98 -15.54 6.54
N SER A 208 -1.17 -14.52 7.36
CA SER A 208 -0.37 -13.31 7.33
C SER A 208 0.90 -13.51 8.16
N GLY A 209 1.87 -12.62 7.96
CA GLY A 209 3.15 -12.62 8.65
C GLY A 209 4.32 -12.99 7.75
N LEU A 210 5.44 -13.35 8.38
CA LEU A 210 6.69 -13.62 7.68
C LEU A 210 6.64 -14.98 6.96
N HIS A 211 6.86 -14.92 5.65
CA HIS A 211 7.01 -16.06 4.76
C HIS A 211 8.38 -16.04 4.09
N GLU A 212 8.83 -17.21 3.66
CA GLU A 212 10.02 -17.36 2.82
C GLU A 212 9.59 -17.78 1.42
N ILE A 213 9.86 -16.91 0.45
CA ILE A 213 9.71 -17.21 -0.98
C ILE A 213 11.05 -17.71 -1.48
N GLN A 214 11.03 -18.81 -2.23
CA GLN A 214 12.23 -19.50 -2.67
C GLN A 214 12.18 -19.70 -4.18
N PHE A 215 13.33 -19.60 -4.84
CA PHE A 215 13.45 -20.02 -6.24
C PHE A 215 14.59 -21.01 -6.38
N SER A 216 14.38 -22.08 -7.13
CA SER A 216 15.38 -23.12 -7.36
C SER A 216 15.59 -23.37 -8.83
N MET A 217 16.82 -23.73 -9.16
CA MET A 217 17.26 -24.05 -10.51
C MET A 217 16.39 -25.13 -11.15
N ARG A 218 15.94 -24.86 -12.38
CA ARG A 218 15.56 -25.90 -13.33
C ARG A 218 16.65 -26.14 -14.37
N GLU A 219 17.30 -25.07 -14.82
CA GLU A 219 18.32 -25.03 -15.86
C GLU A 219 19.46 -24.10 -15.40
N ASP A 220 20.73 -24.45 -15.69
CA ASP A 220 21.86 -23.54 -15.50
C ASP A 220 21.88 -22.46 -16.60
N GLY A 221 22.72 -21.44 -16.44
CA GLY A 221 22.74 -20.25 -17.32
C GLY A 221 21.55 -19.29 -17.14
N PHE A 222 20.52 -19.67 -16.34
CA PHE A 222 19.34 -18.82 -16.16
C PHE A 222 19.70 -17.47 -15.50
N GLU A 223 19.36 -16.38 -16.18
CA GLU A 223 19.51 -15.02 -15.69
C GLU A 223 18.19 -14.48 -15.12
N PHE A 224 18.21 -14.03 -13.87
CA PHE A 224 17.06 -13.63 -13.08
C PHE A 224 17.23 -12.19 -12.59
N ASP A 225 16.28 -11.33 -12.95
CA ASP A 225 16.31 -9.89 -12.66
C ASP A 225 15.33 -9.50 -11.55
N ARG A 226 14.05 -9.87 -11.67
CA ARG A 226 13.01 -9.47 -10.71
C ARG A 226 11.91 -10.50 -10.59
N PHE A 227 11.22 -10.51 -9.44
CA PHE A 227 9.92 -11.19 -9.33
C PHE A 227 8.84 -10.31 -8.72
N ILE A 228 7.59 -10.64 -9.06
CA ILE A 228 6.40 -10.04 -8.49
C ILE A 228 5.49 -11.14 -7.97
N LEU A 229 4.91 -10.91 -6.79
CA LEU A 229 3.72 -11.62 -6.33
C LEU A 229 2.54 -10.66 -6.46
N THR A 230 1.42 -11.14 -7.01
CA THR A 230 0.19 -10.34 -7.10
C THR A 230 -1.05 -11.18 -6.83
N LYS A 231 -2.02 -10.61 -6.13
CA LYS A 231 -3.35 -11.23 -5.98
C LYS A 231 -4.24 -11.03 -7.21
N ASP A 232 -3.89 -10.10 -8.09
CA ASP A 232 -4.64 -9.81 -9.31
C ASP A 232 -4.27 -10.82 -10.42
N ILE A 233 -5.25 -11.67 -10.76
CA ILE A 233 -5.12 -12.68 -11.82
C ILE A 233 -4.97 -12.08 -13.22
N ASP A 234 -5.43 -10.85 -13.43
CA ASP A 234 -5.41 -10.16 -14.71
C ASP A 234 -4.23 -9.18 -14.83
N PHE A 235 -3.38 -9.11 -13.80
CA PHE A 235 -2.17 -8.32 -13.81
C PHE A 235 -1.21 -8.80 -14.92
N ILE A 236 -0.72 -7.84 -15.71
CA ILE A 236 0.33 -8.02 -16.70
C ILE A 236 1.42 -7.00 -16.40
N PRO A 237 2.64 -7.41 -16.01
CA PRO A 237 3.71 -6.48 -15.66
C PRO A 237 4.10 -5.61 -16.86
N GLN A 238 4.18 -4.30 -16.65
CA GLN A 238 4.86 -3.36 -17.53
C GLN A 238 5.96 -2.69 -16.72
N ASP A 239 7.16 -2.52 -17.28
CA ASP A 239 8.32 -2.01 -16.52
C ASP A 239 8.05 -0.67 -15.81
N THR A 240 7.18 0.18 -16.36
CA THR A 240 6.70 1.43 -15.72
C THR A 240 5.78 1.21 -14.51
N VAL A 241 4.93 0.19 -14.55
CA VAL A 241 4.02 -0.20 -13.47
C VAL A 241 4.80 -0.89 -12.34
N VAL A 242 5.81 -1.69 -12.70
CA VAL A 242 6.68 -2.36 -11.73
C VAL A 242 7.59 -1.36 -10.99
N ALA A 243 8.11 -0.35 -11.69
CA ALA A 243 8.84 0.75 -11.07
C ALA A 243 7.96 1.50 -10.05
N ALA A 244 6.68 1.73 -10.35
CA ALA A 244 5.73 2.33 -9.40
C ALA A 244 5.43 1.42 -8.19
N ILE A 245 5.40 0.10 -8.37
CA ILE A 245 5.24 -0.89 -7.27
C ILE A 245 6.51 -0.96 -6.39
N LEU A 246 7.70 -0.79 -6.97
CA LEU A 246 8.98 -0.76 -6.24
C LEU A 246 9.27 0.59 -5.57
N GLU A 247 8.67 1.67 -6.08
CA GLU A 247 8.59 2.98 -5.41
C GLU A 247 7.51 3.03 -4.33
N LEU A 248 6.66 2.00 -4.20
CA LEU A 248 5.87 1.83 -2.98
C LEU A 248 6.86 1.63 -1.83
N PRO A 249 6.84 2.49 -0.80
CA PRO A 249 7.87 2.51 0.22
C PRO A 249 7.99 1.12 0.85
N GLY A 250 9.11 0.47 0.57
CA GLY A 250 9.40 -0.87 1.03
C GLY A 250 9.70 -0.95 2.53
N ASP A 251 9.96 0.16 3.19
CA ASP A 251 10.04 0.18 4.64
C ASP A 251 8.67 0.47 5.22
N SER A 252 8.35 -0.19 6.32
CA SER A 252 7.38 0.28 7.31
C SER A 252 7.84 1.59 7.97
N ALA A 253 8.29 2.57 7.19
CA ALA A 253 7.79 3.90 7.44
C ALA A 253 6.31 3.81 7.08
N SER A 254 5.48 3.52 8.10
CA SER A 254 4.04 3.81 8.10
C SER A 254 3.80 4.97 7.15
N PHE A 255 2.92 4.80 6.15
CA PHE A 255 2.51 5.90 5.31
C PHE A 255 1.76 6.86 6.24
N LYS A 256 2.48 7.67 7.03
CA LYS A 256 1.86 8.58 7.97
C LYS A 256 1.18 9.61 7.10
N PRO A 257 -0.15 9.60 7.02
CA PRO A 257 -0.83 10.57 6.19
C PRO A 257 -0.45 11.94 6.74
N LYS A 258 0.11 12.77 5.88
CA LYS A 258 0.52 14.11 6.25
C LYS A 258 -0.72 14.88 6.68
N ILE A 259 -0.83 15.18 7.98
CA ILE A 259 -1.87 16.05 8.50
C ILE A 259 -1.49 17.49 8.16
N ALA A 260 -2.23 18.08 7.24
CA ALA A 260 -2.00 19.42 6.73
C ALA A 260 -3.33 20.10 6.34
N PRO A 261 -4.28 20.22 7.28
CA PRO A 261 -5.61 20.76 6.99
C PRO A 261 -5.48 22.18 6.41
N PRO A 262 -6.31 22.56 5.41
CA PRO A 262 -6.29 23.90 4.85
C PRO A 262 -6.70 24.94 5.90
N LEU A 263 -6.59 26.24 5.58
CA LEU A 263 -7.11 27.29 6.45
C LEU A 263 -8.65 27.17 6.65
N GLY A 264 -9.14 27.54 7.83
CA GLY A 264 -10.56 27.65 8.13
C GLY A 264 -11.08 26.65 9.15
N ARG A 265 -12.37 26.38 9.12
CA ARG A 265 -13.08 25.51 10.06
C ARG A 265 -14.07 24.62 9.35
N MET A 266 -14.60 23.61 10.05
CA MET A 266 -15.43 22.56 9.50
C MET A 266 -16.84 22.54 10.11
N ALA A 267 -17.82 22.28 9.26
CA ALA A 267 -19.15 21.80 9.63
C ALA A 267 -19.37 20.42 9.00
N ILE A 268 -20.12 19.54 9.66
CA ILE A 268 -20.52 18.25 9.12
C ILE A 268 -22.06 18.15 9.19
N VAL A 269 -22.67 17.79 8.07
CA VAL A 269 -24.12 17.52 7.95
C VAL A 269 -24.26 16.09 7.45
N ALA A 270 -24.74 15.20 8.30
CA ALA A 270 -24.84 13.76 8.07
C ALA A 270 -26.32 13.31 8.00
N ASP A 271 -26.66 12.37 7.12
CA ASP A 271 -28.06 11.92 6.94
C ASP A 271 -28.63 11.12 8.12
N GLY A 272 -27.78 10.57 8.98
CA GLY A 272 -28.11 9.93 10.23
C GLY A 272 -28.96 8.67 10.17
N ASN A 273 -28.75 7.86 9.14
CA ASN A 273 -29.19 6.47 9.07
C ASN A 273 -30.67 6.21 8.77
N SER A 274 -31.35 7.13 8.12
CA SER A 274 -32.74 6.95 7.69
C SER A 274 -32.80 6.85 6.16
N PRO A 275 -33.05 5.67 5.56
CA PRO A 275 -33.00 4.33 6.15
C PRO A 275 -31.65 3.59 6.00
N ASP A 276 -30.65 4.16 5.31
CA ASP A 276 -29.33 3.53 5.09
C ASP A 276 -28.42 3.69 6.30
N PRO A 277 -27.93 2.63 6.98
CA PRO A 277 -27.26 2.75 8.27
C PRO A 277 -25.73 3.02 8.25
N ASP A 278 -25.12 3.38 7.12
CA ASP A 278 -23.66 3.60 7.00
C ASP A 278 -23.09 4.74 7.84
N ASP A 279 -23.91 5.71 8.17
CA ASP A 279 -23.53 6.93 8.85
C ASP A 279 -23.08 6.72 10.31
N LEU A 280 -23.40 5.56 10.92
CA LEU A 280 -22.84 5.19 12.24
C LEU A 280 -21.31 5.12 12.19
N GLY A 281 -20.77 4.39 11.20
CA GLY A 281 -19.32 4.23 11.03
C GLY A 281 -18.68 5.53 10.56
N GLY A 282 -19.31 6.21 9.59
CA GLY A 282 -18.88 7.52 9.08
C GLY A 282 -18.73 8.57 10.19
N THR A 283 -19.74 8.68 11.06
CA THR A 283 -19.73 9.61 12.19
C THR A 283 -18.63 9.31 13.21
N ALA A 284 -18.50 8.05 13.62
CA ALA A 284 -17.51 7.67 14.62
C ALA A 284 -16.08 7.93 14.12
N VAL A 285 -15.80 7.61 12.86
CA VAL A 285 -14.49 7.85 12.24
C VAL A 285 -14.25 9.35 12.04
N SER A 286 -15.24 10.12 11.58
CA SER A 286 -15.10 11.56 11.36
C SER A 286 -14.69 12.31 12.64
N ILE A 287 -15.38 12.05 13.75
CA ILE A 287 -15.08 12.66 15.05
C ILE A 287 -13.70 12.21 15.55
N ALA A 288 -13.37 10.92 15.41
CA ALA A 288 -12.08 10.36 15.81
C ALA A 288 -10.92 10.98 15.00
N LEU A 289 -11.07 11.10 13.68
CA LEU A 289 -10.08 11.71 12.78
C LEU A 289 -9.81 13.17 13.13
N LEU A 290 -10.86 13.97 13.38
CA LEU A 290 -10.70 15.38 13.76
C LEU A 290 -9.92 15.52 15.07
N ARG A 291 -10.18 14.64 16.05
CA ARG A 291 -9.42 14.62 17.29
C ARG A 291 -7.98 14.18 17.08
N ALA A 292 -7.76 13.08 16.36
CA ALA A 292 -6.43 12.53 16.10
C ALA A 292 -5.53 13.49 15.30
N ALA A 293 -6.12 14.23 14.36
CA ALA A 293 -5.43 15.25 13.57
C ALA A 293 -5.20 16.57 14.33
N GLY A 294 -5.63 16.68 15.60
CA GLY A 294 -5.42 17.87 16.42
C GLY A 294 -6.24 19.09 15.97
N VAL A 295 -7.40 18.87 15.35
CA VAL A 295 -8.27 19.92 14.80
C VAL A 295 -9.71 19.87 15.31
N ALA A 296 -9.94 19.19 16.44
CA ALA A 296 -11.26 19.09 17.06
C ALA A 296 -11.88 20.47 17.38
N ASP A 297 -11.04 21.45 17.76
CA ASP A 297 -11.45 22.83 18.04
C ASP A 297 -11.90 23.61 16.80
N ARG A 298 -11.68 23.06 15.60
CA ARG A 298 -12.08 23.64 14.31
C ARG A 298 -13.40 23.08 13.80
N LEU A 299 -13.99 22.09 14.48
CA LEU A 299 -15.36 21.64 14.20
C LEU A 299 -16.33 22.60 14.90
N VAL A 300 -17.14 23.31 14.11
CA VAL A 300 -18.01 24.39 14.61
C VAL A 300 -19.50 24.13 14.45
N HIS A 301 -19.84 23.07 13.73
CA HIS A 301 -21.21 22.59 13.59
C HIS A 301 -21.17 21.08 13.30
N TYR A 302 -22.07 20.34 13.92
CA TYR A 302 -22.33 18.95 13.56
C TYR A 302 -23.82 18.68 13.70
N SER A 303 -24.43 18.24 12.61
CA SER A 303 -25.79 17.73 12.63
C SER A 303 -25.85 16.35 12.00
N HIS A 304 -26.69 15.49 12.55
CA HIS A 304 -27.03 14.20 11.97
C HIS A 304 -28.52 14.15 11.65
N SER A 305 -28.97 13.07 11.01
CA SER A 305 -30.40 12.84 10.77
C SER A 305 -30.99 13.91 9.86
N CYS A 306 -30.26 14.29 8.81
CA CYS A 306 -30.67 15.35 7.88
C CYS A 306 -31.63 14.88 6.77
N ASP A 307 -32.00 13.60 6.71
CA ASP A 307 -33.24 13.14 6.05
C ASP A 307 -34.44 13.83 6.72
N LEU A 308 -34.98 14.85 6.06
CA LEU A 308 -36.08 15.64 6.61
C LEU A 308 -37.44 15.01 6.32
N VAL A 309 -37.61 14.27 5.23
CA VAL A 309 -38.84 13.55 4.88
C VAL A 309 -38.68 12.04 5.02
N ARG A 310 -39.25 11.51 6.11
CA ARG A 310 -39.13 10.09 6.47
C ARG A 310 -39.52 9.15 5.33
N ASP A 311 -38.60 8.26 4.98
CA ASP A 311 -38.82 7.16 4.06
C ASP A 311 -39.79 6.09 4.63
N GLU A 312 -40.65 5.52 3.76
CA GLU A 312 -41.63 4.50 4.15
C GLU A 312 -41.04 3.10 4.43
N ARG A 313 -39.77 2.86 4.08
CA ARG A 313 -39.04 1.59 4.31
C ARG A 313 -38.86 1.27 5.78
N ILE A 314 -38.91 2.25 6.67
CA ILE A 314 -38.83 2.07 8.12
C ILE A 314 -40.09 2.56 8.82
N SER A 315 -40.39 2.01 10.00
CA SER A 315 -41.46 2.55 10.84
C SER A 315 -41.00 3.83 11.56
N GLY A 316 -41.94 4.69 11.96
CA GLY A 316 -41.60 5.86 12.78
C GLY A 316 -41.05 5.50 14.18
N LEU A 317 -41.19 4.26 14.64
CA LEU A 317 -40.50 3.78 15.85
C LEU A 317 -39.03 3.44 15.54
N ALA A 318 -38.78 2.76 14.43
CA ALA A 318 -37.42 2.42 13.98
C ALA A 318 -36.60 3.68 13.64
N GLU A 319 -37.23 4.70 13.04
CA GLU A 319 -36.61 6.02 12.84
C GLU A 319 -36.15 6.60 14.18
N LYS A 320 -37.01 6.58 15.22
CA LYS A 320 -36.63 7.09 16.55
C LYS A 320 -35.45 6.36 17.18
N GLU A 321 -35.38 5.04 16.99
CA GLU A 321 -34.28 4.21 17.48
C GLU A 321 -32.96 4.57 16.77
N ARG A 322 -33.01 4.80 15.45
CA ARG A 322 -31.84 5.18 14.64
C ARG A 322 -31.31 6.56 14.99
N HIS A 323 -32.19 7.54 15.20
CA HIS A 323 -31.80 8.87 15.68
C HIS A 323 -31.09 8.78 17.05
N ALA A 324 -31.59 7.94 17.96
CA ALA A 324 -30.92 7.71 19.25
C ALA A 324 -29.56 7.01 19.11
N LEU A 325 -29.42 6.11 18.14
CA LEU A 325 -28.12 5.50 17.80
C LEU A 325 -27.15 6.54 17.23
N MET A 326 -27.62 7.45 16.37
CA MET A 326 -26.80 8.55 15.85
C MET A 326 -26.33 9.52 16.92
N GLN A 327 -27.25 9.94 17.80
CA GLN A 327 -26.90 10.76 18.95
C GLN A 327 -25.83 10.05 19.81
N SER A 328 -25.98 8.74 20.02
CA SER A 328 -25.00 7.94 20.75
C SER A 328 -23.66 7.85 20.02
N ALA A 329 -23.66 7.64 18.70
CA ALA A 329 -22.46 7.62 17.86
C ALA A 329 -21.70 8.95 17.99
N CYS A 330 -22.40 10.08 17.99
CA CYS A 330 -21.83 11.40 18.22
C CYS A 330 -21.27 11.57 19.64
N ASP A 331 -22.15 11.52 20.65
CA ASP A 331 -21.83 11.89 22.03
C ASP A 331 -20.80 10.96 22.66
N VAL A 332 -20.93 9.64 22.42
CA VAL A 332 -20.01 8.66 23.01
C VAL A 332 -18.65 8.74 22.33
N THR A 333 -18.58 8.93 21.01
CA THR A 333 -17.29 9.13 20.33
C THR A 333 -16.63 10.40 20.84
N ALA A 334 -17.34 11.53 20.83
CA ALA A 334 -16.83 12.82 21.29
C ALA A 334 -16.35 12.78 22.75
N ARG A 335 -17.10 12.14 23.64
CA ARG A 335 -16.72 11.95 25.06
C ARG A 335 -15.48 11.08 25.22
N ARG A 336 -15.37 9.99 24.45
CA ARG A 336 -14.25 9.04 24.53
C ARG A 336 -12.94 9.63 23.99
N TRP A 337 -13.04 10.41 22.92
CA TRP A 337 -11.88 11.02 22.24
C TRP A 337 -11.48 12.39 22.84
N GLY A 338 -12.45 13.12 23.41
CA GLY A 338 -12.28 14.44 23.98
C GLY A 338 -12.13 15.54 22.92
N GLY A 339 -12.10 16.80 23.36
CA GLY A 339 -11.86 17.96 22.49
C GLY A 339 -13.12 18.66 21.93
N PHE A 340 -14.32 18.14 22.21
CA PHE A 340 -15.58 18.65 21.65
C PHE A 340 -16.54 19.26 22.71
N GLY A 341 -16.03 19.69 23.87
CA GLY A 341 -16.87 20.10 25.00
C GLY A 341 -17.76 21.33 24.78
N ASN A 342 -17.51 22.10 23.71
CA ASN A 342 -18.29 23.27 23.33
C ASN A 342 -19.22 23.01 22.13
N LEU A 343 -19.25 21.78 21.61
CA LEU A 343 -20.04 21.40 20.45
C LEU A 343 -21.34 20.73 20.92
N THR A 344 -22.45 21.11 20.31
CA THR A 344 -23.72 20.38 20.41
C THR A 344 -23.89 19.59 19.12
N PHE A 345 -24.13 18.30 19.23
CA PHE A 345 -24.54 17.47 18.10
C PHE A 345 -26.06 17.56 17.97
N TYR A 346 -26.53 18.09 16.84
CA TYR A 346 -27.96 18.33 16.62
C TYR A 346 -28.60 17.22 15.80
N ASP A 347 -29.79 16.79 16.22
CA ASP A 347 -30.70 16.03 15.38
C ASP A 347 -31.40 16.99 14.40
N ALA A 348 -31.00 16.98 13.15
CA ALA A 348 -31.45 17.94 12.14
C ALA A 348 -32.95 17.86 11.87
N LYS A 349 -33.56 16.67 11.99
CA LYS A 349 -34.99 16.49 11.76
C LYS A 349 -35.82 17.03 12.93
N TRP A 350 -35.42 16.73 14.16
CA TRP A 350 -36.21 17.06 15.36
C TRP A 350 -35.82 18.39 16.02
N GLN A 351 -34.62 18.89 15.76
CA GLN A 351 -34.10 20.19 16.23
C GLN A 351 -33.77 21.09 15.04
N ARG A 352 -34.64 21.09 14.03
CA ARG A 352 -34.38 21.71 12.72
C ARG A 352 -34.05 23.19 12.82
N ASP A 353 -34.82 23.96 13.59
CA ASP A 353 -34.62 25.41 13.69
C ASP A 353 -33.29 25.74 14.38
N GLU A 354 -32.93 25.01 15.43
CA GLU A 354 -31.65 25.14 16.12
C GLU A 354 -30.48 24.75 15.21
N THR A 355 -30.64 23.67 14.45
CA THR A 355 -29.64 23.17 13.49
C THR A 355 -29.35 24.21 12.42
N ILE A 356 -30.41 24.76 11.79
CA ILE A 356 -30.32 25.80 10.76
C ILE A 356 -29.66 27.06 11.33
N GLN A 357 -30.05 27.49 12.53
CA GLN A 357 -29.49 28.68 13.16
C GLN A 357 -28.01 28.50 13.50
N ASP A 358 -27.61 27.31 13.96
CA ASP A 358 -26.22 27.01 14.30
C ASP A 358 -25.32 27.00 13.05
N LEU A 359 -25.73 26.31 11.99
CA LEU A 359 -24.98 26.31 10.72
C LEU A 359 -24.99 27.69 10.05
N SER A 360 -26.10 28.43 10.08
CA SER A 360 -26.18 29.81 9.56
C SER A 360 -25.22 30.74 10.31
N ARG A 361 -25.10 30.60 11.64
CA ARG A 361 -24.12 31.34 12.44
C ARG A 361 -22.69 31.01 11.98
N ALA A 362 -22.39 29.73 11.79
CA ALA A 362 -21.10 29.29 11.26
C ALA A 362 -20.82 29.88 9.86
N ILE A 363 -21.82 29.96 8.99
CA ILE A 363 -21.66 30.63 7.69
C ILE A 363 -21.38 32.13 7.88
N ASN A 364 -22.16 32.82 8.72
CA ASN A 364 -22.07 34.28 8.92
C ASN A 364 -20.75 34.75 9.54
N GLU A 365 -20.14 33.93 10.37
CA GLU A 365 -18.83 34.18 10.98
C GLU A 365 -17.65 33.96 10.00
N SER A 366 -17.88 33.41 8.81
CA SER A 366 -16.82 33.12 7.83
C SER A 366 -16.22 34.39 7.20
N ASP A 367 -14.92 34.34 6.93
CA ASP A 367 -14.19 35.36 6.18
C ASP A 367 -13.00 34.74 5.41
N GLU A 368 -12.15 35.58 4.81
CA GLU A 368 -11.00 35.13 4.02
C GLU A 368 -9.94 34.42 4.88
N GLY A 369 -9.78 34.83 6.15
CA GLY A 369 -8.83 34.26 7.10
C GLY A 369 -9.37 33.03 7.83
N ASN A 370 -10.69 32.84 7.87
CA ASN A 370 -11.35 31.73 8.51
C ASN A 370 -12.56 31.23 7.69
N PRO A 371 -12.33 30.61 6.51
CA PRO A 371 -13.41 30.09 5.69
C PRO A 371 -14.08 28.87 6.33
N LEU A 372 -15.35 28.63 6.00
CA LEU A 372 -16.08 27.43 6.42
C LEU A 372 -16.03 26.37 5.33
N TRP A 373 -15.74 25.14 5.73
CA TRP A 373 -15.83 23.94 4.91
C TRP A 373 -16.96 23.08 5.46
N ILE A 374 -17.96 22.77 4.63
CA ILE A 374 -19.09 21.93 5.01
C ILE A 374 -18.87 20.57 4.36
N ILE A 375 -18.88 19.50 5.15
CA ILE A 375 -18.95 18.13 4.67
C ILE A 375 -20.43 17.80 4.44
N GLU A 376 -20.78 17.45 3.21
CA GLU A 376 -22.10 16.99 2.82
C GLU A 376 -22.11 15.45 2.84
N ALA A 377 -22.37 14.89 4.02
CA ALA A 377 -22.43 13.46 4.29
C ALA A 377 -23.89 12.97 4.32
N GLY A 378 -24.71 13.50 3.42
CA GLY A 378 -26.15 13.32 3.44
C GLY A 378 -26.85 14.40 2.64
N GLU A 379 -28.17 14.48 2.78
CA GLU A 379 -29.01 15.41 2.02
C GLU A 379 -28.60 16.89 2.18
N PRO A 380 -28.67 17.70 1.10
CA PRO A 380 -28.22 19.09 1.10
C PRO A 380 -29.17 20.07 1.81
N ASP A 381 -30.34 19.63 2.27
CA ASP A 381 -31.42 20.55 2.66
C ASP A 381 -31.09 21.43 3.86
N ILE A 382 -30.45 20.87 4.90
CA ILE A 382 -30.00 21.66 6.05
C ILE A 382 -28.98 22.72 5.62
N ILE A 383 -28.12 22.38 4.66
CA ILE A 383 -27.15 23.34 4.08
C ILE A 383 -27.91 24.44 3.34
N GLY A 384 -28.92 24.09 2.53
CA GLY A 384 -29.75 25.03 1.78
C GLY A 384 -30.50 26.00 2.69
N PHE A 385 -31.18 25.50 3.72
CA PHE A 385 -31.87 26.34 4.70
C PHE A 385 -30.92 27.24 5.48
N ALA A 386 -29.74 26.74 5.87
CA ALA A 386 -28.75 27.56 6.57
C ALA A 386 -28.16 28.66 5.67
N LEU A 387 -27.94 28.38 4.38
CA LEU A 387 -27.52 29.38 3.40
C LEU A 387 -28.59 30.45 3.20
N GLU A 388 -29.85 30.06 3.05
CA GLU A 388 -30.98 30.99 2.94
C GLU A 388 -31.11 31.90 4.19
N ALA A 389 -30.90 31.34 5.38
CA ALA A 389 -30.94 32.06 6.65
C ALA A 389 -29.67 32.90 6.92
N SER A 390 -28.67 32.89 6.05
CA SER A 390 -27.37 33.53 6.27
C SER A 390 -27.10 34.70 5.30
N SER A 391 -26.05 35.47 5.57
CA SER A 391 -25.69 36.62 4.74
C SER A 391 -25.05 36.18 3.43
N LYS A 392 -25.68 36.53 2.30
CA LYS A 392 -25.13 36.28 0.95
C LYS A 392 -23.68 36.76 0.75
N ALA A 393 -23.26 37.82 1.43
CA ALA A 393 -21.89 38.34 1.36
C ALA A 393 -20.83 37.38 1.95
N LYS A 394 -21.27 36.39 2.73
CA LYS A 394 -20.44 35.39 3.43
C LYS A 394 -20.28 34.11 2.64
N HIS A 395 -21.19 33.80 1.71
CA HIS A 395 -21.19 32.54 0.94
C HIS A 395 -19.91 32.32 0.13
N ARG A 396 -19.26 33.40 -0.33
CA ARG A 396 -17.95 33.34 -1.02
C ARG A 396 -16.81 32.75 -0.16
N PHE A 397 -16.99 32.67 1.15
CA PHE A 397 -16.03 32.07 2.09
C PHE A 397 -16.42 30.64 2.49
N VAL A 398 -17.53 30.12 1.95
CA VAL A 398 -18.03 28.77 2.23
C VAL A 398 -17.64 27.84 1.08
N LYS A 399 -17.17 26.65 1.44
CA LYS A 399 -16.91 25.55 0.51
C LYS A 399 -17.68 24.32 0.97
N ILE A 400 -18.24 23.56 0.04
CA ILE A 400 -18.93 22.31 0.35
C ILE A 400 -18.16 21.17 -0.29
N ILE A 401 -17.73 20.19 0.51
CA ILE A 401 -17.09 18.96 0.06
C ILE A 401 -18.16 17.90 -0.07
N THR A 402 -18.15 17.20 -1.20
CA THR A 402 -19.09 16.13 -1.52
C THR A 402 -18.39 15.11 -2.42
N HIS A 403 -18.78 13.84 -2.32
CA HIS A 403 -18.08 12.72 -2.96
C HIS A 403 -18.95 11.84 -3.87
N HIS A 404 -20.28 11.98 -3.83
CA HIS A 404 -21.19 11.02 -4.43
C HIS A 404 -22.53 11.67 -4.82
N PRO A 405 -22.99 11.48 -6.08
CA PRO A 405 -24.28 12.02 -6.54
C PRO A 405 -25.51 11.62 -5.73
N ALA A 406 -25.47 10.47 -5.04
CA ALA A 406 -26.61 10.05 -4.22
C ALA A 406 -26.94 11.05 -3.11
N ASN A 407 -25.96 11.75 -2.54
CA ASN A 407 -26.21 12.78 -1.53
C ASN A 407 -26.73 14.05 -2.20
N ASP A 408 -26.02 14.50 -3.25
CA ASP A 408 -26.36 15.71 -4.02
C ASP A 408 -27.82 15.72 -4.54
N ASP A 409 -28.26 14.55 -5.01
CA ASP A 409 -29.56 14.36 -5.67
C ASP A 409 -30.66 13.88 -4.70
N ALA A 410 -30.36 13.76 -3.39
CA ALA A 410 -31.31 13.30 -2.38
C ALA A 410 -32.11 14.42 -1.69
N GLY A 411 -31.81 15.69 -1.95
CA GLY A 411 -32.52 16.81 -1.30
C GLY A 411 -34.03 16.86 -1.63
N ASP A 412 -34.84 16.95 -0.57
CA ASP A 412 -36.30 17.12 -0.65
C ASP A 412 -36.72 18.54 -1.04
N PHE A 413 -35.94 19.54 -0.59
CA PHE A 413 -36.29 20.96 -0.69
C PHE A 413 -35.33 21.74 -1.59
N PHE A 414 -34.07 21.32 -1.65
CA PHE A 414 -33.05 21.92 -2.48
C PHE A 414 -32.39 20.88 -3.37
N THR A 415 -32.42 21.12 -4.67
CA THR A 415 -31.51 20.46 -5.61
C THR A 415 -30.07 20.93 -5.38
N TRP A 416 -29.09 20.10 -5.71
CA TRP A 416 -27.69 20.49 -5.66
C TRP A 416 -27.39 21.81 -6.39
N GLN A 417 -27.99 22.03 -7.57
CA GLN A 417 -27.81 23.28 -8.30
C GLN A 417 -28.33 24.50 -7.52
N GLN A 418 -29.45 24.38 -6.81
CA GLN A 418 -29.95 25.48 -5.96
C GLN A 418 -29.00 25.78 -4.80
N ILE A 419 -28.32 24.77 -4.24
CA ILE A 419 -27.25 24.99 -3.27
C ILE A 419 -26.11 25.81 -3.89
N LEU A 420 -25.65 25.43 -5.09
CA LEU A 420 -24.57 26.14 -5.78
C LEU A 420 -24.95 27.57 -6.17
N ASP A 421 -26.23 27.82 -6.48
CA ASP A 421 -26.75 29.14 -6.85
C ASP A 421 -26.68 30.17 -5.71
N PHE A 422 -26.48 29.73 -4.46
CA PHE A 422 -26.14 30.62 -3.34
C PHE A 422 -24.74 31.25 -3.46
N GLY A 423 -23.90 30.79 -4.38
CA GLY A 423 -22.56 31.32 -4.64
C GLY A 423 -21.46 30.74 -3.75
N VAL A 424 -21.71 29.56 -3.18
CA VAL A 424 -20.71 28.75 -2.45
C VAL A 424 -19.81 28.00 -3.43
N LYS A 425 -18.64 27.55 -2.97
CA LYS A 425 -17.72 26.76 -3.82
C LYS A 425 -17.90 25.26 -3.60
N GLU A 426 -18.20 24.54 -4.67
CA GLU A 426 -18.13 23.07 -4.68
C GLU A 426 -16.67 22.58 -4.63
N VAL A 427 -16.44 21.53 -3.85
CA VAL A 427 -15.20 20.76 -3.79
C VAL A 427 -15.56 19.28 -3.95
N ARG A 428 -15.75 18.86 -5.20
CA ARG A 428 -16.03 17.47 -5.58
C ARG A 428 -14.78 16.59 -5.44
N ILE A 429 -14.88 15.49 -4.72
CA ILE A 429 -13.85 14.43 -4.67
C ILE A 429 -14.39 13.12 -5.27
N PRO A 430 -13.53 12.15 -5.64
CA PRO A 430 -13.99 10.83 -6.04
C PRO A 430 -14.81 10.16 -4.96
N ASP A 431 -15.69 9.25 -5.37
CA ASP A 431 -16.41 8.37 -4.45
C ASP A 431 -15.44 7.61 -3.54
N GLN A 432 -15.71 7.64 -2.24
CA GLN A 432 -14.89 7.03 -1.19
C GLN A 432 -15.30 5.59 -0.86
N ASN A 433 -16.45 5.11 -1.37
CA ASN A 433 -16.96 3.77 -1.08
C ASN A 433 -15.96 2.66 -1.42
N ALA A 434 -15.25 2.79 -2.54
CA ALA A 434 -14.37 1.74 -3.07
C ALA A 434 -13.32 1.22 -2.07
N LYS A 435 -12.88 2.05 -1.11
CA LYS A 435 -11.81 1.70 -0.15
C LYS A 435 -12.20 1.90 1.32
N LEU A 436 -13.38 2.43 1.58
CA LEU A 436 -13.89 2.70 2.93
C LEU A 436 -15.21 1.97 3.26
N LYS A 437 -15.86 1.37 2.24
CA LYS A 437 -16.90 0.35 2.37
C LYS A 437 -16.33 -1.01 2.01
N VAL A 438 -15.71 -1.67 2.98
CA VAL A 438 -14.88 -2.87 2.76
C VAL A 438 -15.37 -4.07 3.56
N ASP A 439 -14.80 -5.25 3.30
CA ASP A 439 -15.14 -6.45 4.09
C ASP A 439 -14.81 -6.23 5.58
N LEU A 440 -15.66 -6.77 6.47
CA LEU A 440 -15.50 -6.67 7.92
C LEU A 440 -14.07 -7.00 8.41
N ALA A 441 -13.42 -7.99 7.79
CA ALA A 441 -12.08 -8.44 8.17
C ALA A 441 -11.00 -7.34 8.06
N GLN A 442 -11.19 -6.34 7.19
CA GLN A 442 -10.27 -5.20 7.09
C GLN A 442 -10.31 -4.30 8.34
N TRP A 443 -11.36 -4.43 9.17
CA TRP A 443 -11.51 -3.73 10.44
C TRP A 443 -11.26 -4.61 11.68
N ASP A 444 -10.75 -5.83 11.51
CA ASP A 444 -10.41 -6.71 12.63
C ASP A 444 -9.35 -6.08 13.56
N TRP A 445 -8.47 -5.21 13.03
CA TRP A 445 -7.53 -4.44 13.86
C TRP A 445 -8.24 -3.58 14.90
N ALA A 446 -9.41 -3.02 14.58
CA ALA A 446 -10.16 -2.16 15.49
C ALA A 446 -11.01 -2.98 16.47
N LYS A 447 -11.53 -4.12 15.99
CA LYS A 447 -12.25 -5.12 16.79
C LYS A 447 -11.39 -5.68 17.92
N ASP A 448 -10.16 -6.06 17.58
CA ASP A 448 -9.24 -6.76 18.47
C ASP A 448 -8.34 -5.77 19.25
N HIS A 449 -8.47 -4.46 19.02
CA HIS A 449 -7.70 -3.44 19.70
C HIS A 449 -8.02 -3.39 21.21
N PRO A 450 -7.03 -3.22 22.10
CA PRO A 450 -7.27 -3.15 23.55
C PRO A 450 -7.90 -1.83 24.00
N ASP A 451 -7.74 -0.75 23.22
CA ASP A 451 -8.26 0.57 23.56
C ASP A 451 -9.78 0.68 23.31
N PRO A 452 -10.57 1.07 24.33
CA PRO A 452 -12.02 1.14 24.21
C PRO A 452 -12.53 2.28 23.32
N ARG A 453 -11.69 3.26 22.93
CA ARG A 453 -12.01 4.27 21.91
C ARG A 453 -12.05 3.64 20.52
N ILE A 454 -11.09 2.75 20.22
CA ILE A 454 -11.00 2.05 18.93
C ILE A 454 -12.08 0.98 18.82
N GLN A 455 -12.32 0.20 19.88
CA GLN A 455 -13.41 -0.79 19.90
C GLN A 455 -14.78 -0.13 19.69
N TRP A 456 -14.97 1.09 20.20
CA TRP A 456 -16.20 1.85 19.98
C TRP A 456 -16.39 2.22 18.50
N VAL A 457 -15.33 2.63 17.79
CA VAL A 457 -15.38 2.88 16.34
C VAL A 457 -15.79 1.60 15.60
N TRP A 458 -15.14 0.48 15.88
CA TRP A 458 -15.51 -0.81 15.26
C TRP A 458 -16.99 -1.16 15.49
N LEU A 459 -17.47 -0.99 16.72
CA LEU A 459 -18.84 -1.31 17.11
C LEU A 459 -19.87 -0.53 16.28
N GLN A 460 -19.63 0.74 15.96
CA GLN A 460 -20.57 1.54 15.18
C GLN A 460 -20.82 0.96 13.78
N GLY A 461 -19.76 0.67 13.03
CA GLY A 461 -19.93 0.02 11.73
C GLY A 461 -20.47 -1.40 11.83
N LYS A 462 -20.25 -2.11 12.96
CA LYS A 462 -20.87 -3.43 13.17
C LYS A 462 -22.39 -3.33 13.43
N ILE A 463 -22.85 -2.29 14.12
CA ILE A 463 -24.29 -2.03 14.29
C ILE A 463 -24.93 -1.76 12.92
N ALA A 464 -24.27 -0.95 12.09
CA ALA A 464 -24.71 -0.66 10.72
C ALA A 464 -24.84 -1.93 9.86
N GLU A 465 -23.83 -2.80 9.89
CA GLU A 465 -23.82 -4.06 9.15
C GLU A 465 -24.94 -5.03 9.59
N LEU A 466 -25.28 -5.03 10.88
CA LEU A 466 -26.32 -5.91 11.42
C LEU A 466 -27.73 -5.42 11.13
N ASP A 467 -27.92 -4.17 10.74
CA ASP A 467 -29.22 -3.64 10.37
C ASP A 467 -29.75 -4.26 9.07
N ASP A 468 -31.03 -4.62 9.04
CA ASP A 468 -31.62 -5.43 7.95
C ASP A 468 -32.42 -4.62 6.92
N VAL A 469 -32.45 -3.28 7.03
CA VAL A 469 -33.27 -2.45 6.12
C VAL A 469 -32.68 -2.38 4.73
N VAL A 470 -31.35 -2.32 4.61
CA VAL A 470 -30.65 -2.38 3.33
C VAL A 470 -29.72 -3.60 3.28
N ARG A 471 -29.63 -4.24 2.10
CA ARG A 471 -28.83 -5.48 1.96
C ARG A 471 -27.37 -5.24 1.65
N PHE A 472 -27.02 -4.09 1.08
CA PHE A 472 -25.66 -3.81 0.61
C PHE A 472 -24.66 -3.49 1.74
N GLN A 473 -25.15 -3.29 2.96
CA GLN A 473 -24.30 -3.16 4.15
C GLN A 473 -23.87 -4.53 4.72
N LYS A 474 -24.55 -5.63 4.36
CA LYS A 474 -24.25 -6.96 4.91
C LYS A 474 -22.84 -7.45 4.55
N GLY A 475 -22.09 -7.87 5.57
CA GLY A 475 -20.69 -8.27 5.42
C GLY A 475 -19.72 -7.13 5.15
N LYS A 476 -20.18 -5.87 5.16
CA LYS A 476 -19.37 -4.68 4.93
C LYS A 476 -19.26 -3.83 6.19
N TRP A 477 -18.13 -3.17 6.33
CA TRP A 477 -17.92 -2.10 7.28
C TRP A 477 -17.77 -0.82 6.48
N ASP A 478 -18.58 0.20 6.77
CA ASP A 478 -18.68 1.44 5.99
C ASP A 478 -18.36 2.68 6.84
N CYS A 479 -17.50 3.55 6.31
CA CYS A 479 -17.30 4.92 6.80
C CYS A 479 -17.02 5.89 5.65
N SER A 480 -17.53 5.61 4.45
CA SER A 480 -17.12 6.31 3.23
C SER A 480 -17.24 7.85 3.34
N ASP A 481 -18.24 8.39 4.05
CA ASP A 481 -18.38 9.83 4.32
C ASP A 481 -17.21 10.44 5.11
N ALA A 482 -16.61 9.67 6.01
CA ALA A 482 -15.42 10.10 6.75
C ALA A 482 -14.22 10.30 5.82
N GLY A 483 -14.24 9.75 4.60
CA GLY A 483 -13.24 10.01 3.56
C GLY A 483 -13.17 11.49 3.15
N MET A 484 -14.27 12.24 3.24
CA MET A 484 -14.26 13.69 3.00
C MET A 484 -13.55 14.46 4.12
N VAL A 485 -13.73 14.02 5.37
CA VAL A 485 -12.96 14.54 6.52
C VAL A 485 -11.48 14.22 6.35
N LEU A 486 -11.14 13.00 5.92
CA LEU A 486 -9.78 12.58 5.65
C LEU A 486 -9.12 13.43 4.54
N TYR A 487 -9.84 13.68 3.44
CA TYR A 487 -9.40 14.58 2.38
C TYR A 487 -9.11 15.99 2.90
N TRP A 488 -9.96 16.50 3.80
CA TRP A 488 -9.77 17.82 4.39
C TRP A 488 -8.55 17.88 5.31
N ILE A 489 -8.43 16.97 6.29
CA ILE A 489 -7.32 16.98 7.27
C ILE A 489 -5.95 16.76 6.61
N THR A 490 -5.91 16.15 5.42
CA THR A 490 -4.65 15.87 4.70
C THR A 490 -4.26 16.94 3.69
N GLY A 491 -5.08 17.99 3.51
CA GLY A 491 -4.70 19.16 2.70
C GLY A 491 -5.59 19.42 1.48
N ALA A 492 -6.90 19.40 1.69
CA ALA A 492 -7.90 19.73 0.68
C ALA A 492 -7.48 20.91 -0.22
N THR A 493 -7.78 20.80 -1.52
CA THR A 493 -7.40 21.70 -2.63
C THR A 493 -5.91 21.80 -2.99
N LYS A 494 -5.03 21.10 -2.27
CA LYS A 494 -3.61 20.92 -2.64
C LYS A 494 -3.27 19.44 -2.75
N ASP A 495 -2.92 18.83 -1.62
CA ASP A 495 -2.39 17.47 -1.51
C ASP A 495 -3.33 16.52 -0.74
N GLY A 496 -4.58 16.94 -0.52
CA GLY A 496 -5.57 16.15 0.21
C GLY A 496 -5.81 14.79 -0.42
N LEU A 497 -5.89 13.75 0.42
CA LEU A 497 -6.10 12.36 0.02
C LEU A 497 -7.45 12.20 -0.67
N LYS A 498 -7.43 12.11 -2.00
CA LYS A 498 -8.64 11.97 -2.82
C LYS A 498 -9.29 10.60 -2.72
N GLN A 499 -8.62 9.61 -2.14
CA GLN A 499 -9.15 8.30 -1.83
C GLN A 499 -8.54 7.82 -0.53
N GLY A 500 -9.31 7.87 0.56
CA GLY A 500 -8.94 7.28 1.84
C GLY A 500 -8.85 5.76 1.79
N THR A 501 -8.10 5.17 2.72
CA THR A 501 -8.09 3.72 2.95
C THR A 501 -8.30 3.43 4.43
N VAL A 502 -8.76 2.21 4.74
CA VAL A 502 -8.85 1.74 6.14
C VAL A 502 -7.50 1.80 6.83
N ASP A 503 -6.41 1.48 6.13
CA ASP A 503 -5.05 1.56 6.67
C ASP A 503 -4.64 2.99 7.03
N THR A 504 -5.03 3.97 6.21
CA THR A 504 -4.79 5.40 6.51
C THR A 504 -5.52 5.81 7.79
N ILE A 505 -6.78 5.39 7.94
CA ILE A 505 -7.57 5.67 9.15
C ILE A 505 -6.94 4.97 10.36
N ARG A 506 -6.62 3.68 10.23
CA ARG A 506 -5.94 2.88 11.26
C ARG A 506 -4.73 3.63 11.78
N GLU A 507 -3.80 4.02 10.91
CA GLU A 507 -2.57 4.71 11.31
C GLU A 507 -2.83 6.00 12.08
N ILE A 508 -3.73 6.87 11.59
CA ILE A 508 -4.07 8.13 12.28
C ILE A 508 -4.65 7.85 13.68
N LEU A 509 -5.60 6.92 13.76
CA LEU A 509 -6.30 6.63 15.02
C LEU A 509 -5.39 5.92 16.02
N THR A 510 -4.60 4.94 15.59
CA THR A 510 -3.66 4.20 16.45
C THR A 510 -2.53 5.10 16.94
N ASP A 511 -1.94 5.93 16.07
CA ASP A 511 -0.91 6.90 16.47
C ASP A 511 -1.42 7.83 17.59
N PHE A 512 -2.66 8.29 17.50
CA PHE A 512 -3.25 9.15 18.53
C PHE A 512 -3.44 8.40 19.86
N VAL A 513 -4.03 7.20 19.86
CA VAL A 513 -4.29 6.46 21.10
C VAL A 513 -3.00 6.00 21.77
N ASP A 514 -1.99 5.60 20.99
CA ASP A 514 -0.67 5.22 21.50
C ASP A 514 0.06 6.41 22.13
N ALA A 515 -0.09 7.60 21.55
CA ALA A 515 0.43 8.84 22.12
C ALA A 515 -0.38 9.36 23.32
N ASN A 516 -1.60 8.87 23.53
CA ASN A 516 -2.53 9.33 24.56
C ASN A 516 -3.25 8.15 25.24
N PRO A 517 -2.53 7.26 25.97
CA PRO A 517 -3.06 6.02 26.50
C PRO A 517 -4.17 6.18 27.56
#